data_AF-A0A534B9U5-F1
#
_entry.id   AF-A0A534B9U5-F1
#
_cell.length_a   1.000
_cell.length_b   1.000
_cell.length_c   1.000
_cell.angle_alpha   90.00
_cell.angle_beta   90.00
_cell.angle_gamma   90.00
#
_symmetry.space_group_name_H-M   'P 1'
#
loop_
_entity.id
_entity.type
_entity.pdbx_description
1 polymer ?
#
loop_
_entity_poly.entity_id
_entity_poly.type
_entity_poly.pdbx_seq_one_letter_code
_entity_poly.pdbx_strand_id
1 'polypeptide(L)'
;MVVNRDHERFFYGAGVWYAPRGPRFLVVAPPIGVFVPVLPPAYTTVWIGAIPYYYANDAYYVWRESAHGYEVVQPPEENGATTQAPASDDIFIYPKNGQSEDQQARDKYECHRWAASETGFDPTQSGGGVPPEQNSSKRADYQRAMGACLEGRGYSVK
;
A
#
# COMPACT_ATOMS: atom_id res chain seq x y z
N MET A 1 1.32 3.56 -24.76
CA MET A 1 1.73 4.93 -24.39
C MET A 1 3.12 5.18 -24.93
N VAL A 2 3.40 6.39 -25.45
CA VAL A 2 4.76 6.78 -25.86
C VAL A 2 5.32 7.70 -24.78
N VAL A 3 6.54 7.43 -24.35
CA VAL A 3 7.25 8.19 -23.30
C VAL A 3 8.59 8.63 -23.86
N ASN A 4 8.91 9.92 -23.78
CA ASN A 4 10.21 10.44 -24.20
C ASN A 4 11.00 10.83 -22.96
N ARG A 5 12.24 10.35 -22.85
CA ARG A 5 13.14 10.66 -21.74
C ARG A 5 14.58 10.60 -22.21
N ASP A 6 15.40 11.58 -21.81
CA ASP A 6 16.84 11.67 -22.14
C ASP A 6 17.15 11.52 -23.64
N HIS A 7 16.32 12.13 -24.50
CA HIS A 7 16.37 12.02 -25.97
C HIS A 7 16.10 10.61 -26.55
N GLU A 8 15.74 9.65 -25.70
CA GLU A 8 15.27 8.33 -26.11
C GLU A 8 13.74 8.25 -26.07
N ARG A 9 13.19 7.46 -27.00
CA ARG A 9 11.75 7.21 -27.07
C ARG A 9 11.47 5.78 -26.63
N PHE A 10 10.55 5.67 -25.68
CA PHE A 10 10.08 4.41 -25.13
C PHE A 10 8.60 4.22 -25.44
N PHE A 11 8.20 2.96 -25.54
CA PHE A 11 6.83 2.55 -25.75
C PHE A 11 6.42 1.64 -24.60
N TYR A 12 5.30 1.95 -23.97
CA TYR A 12 4.73 1.18 -22.88
C TYR A 12 3.39 0.58 -23.29
N GLY A 13 3.21 -0.72 -23.06
CA GLY A 13 1.96 -1.43 -23.35
C GLY A 13 1.85 -2.71 -22.53
N ALA A 14 0.67 -2.94 -21.94
CA ALA A 14 0.36 -4.14 -21.15
C ALA A 14 1.40 -4.45 -20.03
N GLY A 15 2.02 -3.43 -19.45
CA GLY A 15 3.05 -3.60 -18.41
C GLY A 15 4.48 -3.75 -18.94
N VAL A 16 4.67 -3.83 -20.26
CA VAL A 16 5.98 -4.07 -20.89
C VAL A 16 6.50 -2.79 -21.54
N TRP A 17 7.80 -2.57 -21.40
CA TRP A 17 8.52 -1.42 -21.96
C TRP A 17 9.34 -1.84 -23.17
N TYR A 18 9.31 -1.02 -24.21
CA TYR A 18 10.01 -1.26 -25.46
C TYR A 18 10.83 -0.05 -25.89
N ALA A 19 12.03 -0.29 -26.41
CA ALA A 19 12.86 0.73 -27.04
C ALA A 19 13.13 0.37 -28.52
N PRO A 20 13.17 1.37 -29.43
CA PRO A 20 13.52 1.15 -30.82
C PRO A 20 15.01 0.83 -30.97
N ARG A 21 15.31 -0.22 -31.74
CA ARG A 21 16.66 -0.64 -32.15
C ARG A 21 16.64 -0.87 -33.66
N GLY A 22 16.90 0.20 -34.40
CA GLY A 22 16.77 0.20 -35.86
C GLY A 22 15.32 -0.12 -36.28
N PRO A 23 15.07 -1.17 -37.08
CA PRO A 23 13.72 -1.55 -37.51
C PRO A 23 12.94 -2.40 -36.48
N ARG A 24 13.53 -2.74 -35.33
CA ARG A 24 12.93 -3.63 -34.33
C ARG A 24 12.67 -2.91 -33.00
N PHE A 25 11.81 -3.51 -32.18
CA PHE A 25 11.60 -3.13 -30.78
C PHE A 25 12.16 -4.19 -29.86
N LEU A 26 12.93 -3.80 -28.85
CA LEU A 26 13.40 -4.68 -27.79
C LEU A 26 12.65 -4.39 -26.50
N VAL A 27 12.35 -5.45 -25.73
CA VAL A 27 11.89 -5.31 -24.34
C VAL A 27 13.05 -4.76 -23.52
N VAL A 28 12.81 -3.69 -22.78
CA VAL A 28 13.80 -3.02 -21.94
C VAL A 28 13.23 -2.78 -20.54
N ALA A 29 14.11 -2.50 -19.58
CA ALA A 29 13.69 -1.99 -18.29
C ALA A 29 13.00 -0.61 -18.45
N PRO A 30 12.00 -0.28 -17.63
CA PRO A 30 11.44 1.05 -17.62
C PRO A 30 12.50 2.09 -17.24
N PRO A 31 12.52 3.26 -17.90
CA PRO A 31 13.40 4.34 -17.50
C PRO A 31 13.00 4.89 -16.12
N ILE A 32 13.97 5.11 -15.24
CA ILE A 32 13.72 5.74 -13.94
C ILE A 32 13.16 7.16 -14.13
N GLY A 33 12.13 7.54 -13.38
CA GLY A 33 11.52 8.86 -13.33
C GLY A 33 10.39 9.09 -14.34
N VAL A 34 9.94 8.04 -15.04
CA VAL A 34 8.77 8.11 -15.93
C VAL A 34 7.49 7.74 -15.19
N PHE A 35 6.36 8.27 -15.67
CA PHE A 35 5.06 8.05 -15.06
C PHE A 35 4.19 7.13 -15.92
N VAL A 36 3.52 6.18 -15.28
CA VAL A 36 2.46 5.38 -15.88
C VAL A 36 1.14 5.63 -15.15
N PRO A 37 0.01 5.74 -15.87
CA PRO A 37 -1.29 5.98 -15.24
C PRO A 37 -1.84 4.72 -14.57
N VAL A 38 -1.40 3.54 -15.01
CA VAL A 38 -1.88 2.24 -14.53
C VAL A 38 -0.69 1.29 -14.38
N LEU A 39 -0.64 0.61 -13.24
CA LEU A 39 0.38 -0.40 -12.94
C LEU A 39 0.29 -1.60 -13.89
N PRO A 40 1.41 -2.31 -14.12
CA PRO A 40 1.41 -3.60 -14.80
C PRO A 40 0.45 -4.60 -14.10
N PRO A 41 -0.32 -5.42 -14.83
CA PRO A 41 -1.35 -6.29 -14.22
C PRO A 41 -0.87 -7.29 -13.16
N ALA A 42 0.41 -7.70 -13.19
CA ALA A 42 1.01 -8.66 -12.27
C ALA A 42 1.99 -7.99 -11.29
N TYR A 43 1.62 -6.83 -10.75
CA TYR A 43 2.43 -6.15 -9.74
C TYR A 43 2.30 -6.80 -8.36
N THR A 44 3.33 -6.63 -7.53
CA THR A 44 3.33 -6.98 -6.11
C THR A 44 3.58 -5.74 -5.29
N THR A 45 2.84 -5.52 -4.21
CA THR A 45 3.12 -4.41 -3.29
C THR A 45 4.22 -4.82 -2.31
N VAL A 46 5.36 -4.14 -2.38
CA VAL A 46 6.49 -4.22 -1.46
C VAL A 46 6.47 -2.99 -0.58
N TRP A 47 6.75 -3.12 0.70
CA TRP A 47 6.64 -1.99 1.61
C TRP A 47 7.95 -1.74 2.33
N ILE A 48 8.34 -0.48 2.33
CA ILE A 48 9.65 -0.05 2.80
C ILE A 48 9.44 1.19 3.65
N GLY A 49 9.70 1.04 4.95
CA GLY A 49 9.15 1.97 5.94
C GLY A 49 7.63 1.98 5.86
N ALA A 50 7.01 3.16 5.74
CA ALA A 50 5.55 3.34 5.64
C ALA A 50 5.06 3.61 4.20
N ILE A 51 5.92 3.46 3.19
CA ILE A 51 5.60 3.82 1.81
C ILE A 51 5.35 2.54 1.00
N PRO A 52 4.19 2.42 0.31
CA PRO A 52 3.96 1.33 -0.61
C PRO A 52 4.78 1.53 -1.89
N TYR A 53 5.61 0.55 -2.21
CA TYR A 53 6.26 0.40 -3.50
C TYR A 53 5.56 -0.71 -4.27
N TYR A 54 5.34 -0.53 -5.56
CA TYR A 54 4.76 -1.55 -6.42
C TYR A 54 5.86 -2.13 -7.28
N TYR A 55 6.11 -3.43 -7.17
CA TYR A 55 7.13 -4.15 -7.90
C TYR A 55 6.51 -4.90 -9.08
N ALA A 56 7.02 -4.68 -10.28
CA ALA A 56 6.62 -5.43 -11.48
C ALA A 56 7.71 -5.38 -12.54
N ASN A 57 7.95 -6.52 -13.22
CA ASN A 57 8.90 -6.63 -14.33
C ASN A 57 10.29 -6.03 -13.99
N ASP A 58 10.84 -6.43 -12.84
CA ASP A 58 12.13 -5.98 -12.29
C ASP A 58 12.25 -4.47 -12.04
N ALA A 59 11.11 -3.77 -11.90
CA ALA A 59 11.05 -2.34 -11.63
C ALA A 59 10.13 -2.00 -10.46
N TYR A 60 10.46 -0.89 -9.80
CA TYR A 60 9.71 -0.35 -8.67
C TYR A 60 8.94 0.89 -9.10
N TYR A 61 7.71 1.01 -8.62
CA TYR A 61 6.81 2.11 -8.90
C TYR A 61 6.29 2.72 -7.59
N VAL A 62 6.13 4.03 -7.54
CA VAL A 62 5.56 4.74 -6.37
C VAL A 62 4.44 5.66 -6.84
N TRP A 63 3.33 5.70 -6.11
CA TRP A 63 2.25 6.65 -6.39
C TRP A 63 2.70 8.08 -6.11
N ARG A 64 2.49 8.98 -7.08
CA ARG A 64 2.74 10.41 -6.95
C ARG A 64 1.43 11.16 -7.11
N GLU A 65 0.93 11.65 -5.98
CA GLU A 65 -0.31 12.43 -5.94
C GLU A 65 -0.24 13.65 -6.87
N SER A 66 0.90 14.36 -6.88
CA SER A 66 1.12 15.54 -7.73
C SER A 66 0.97 15.30 -9.23
N ALA A 67 1.16 14.06 -9.68
CA ALA A 67 1.10 13.66 -11.08
C ALA A 67 -0.09 12.74 -11.39
N HIS A 68 -0.88 12.37 -10.37
CA HIS A 68 -1.93 11.35 -10.43
C HIS A 68 -1.49 10.09 -11.20
N GLY A 69 -0.28 9.59 -10.90
CA GLY A 69 0.32 8.47 -11.61
C GLY A 69 1.42 7.78 -10.82
N TYR A 70 1.87 6.65 -11.35
CA TYR A 70 2.92 5.82 -10.76
C TYR A 70 4.26 6.14 -11.41
N GLU A 71 5.20 6.66 -10.62
CA GLU A 71 6.56 6.96 -11.06
C GLU A 71 7.42 5.71 -10.94
N VAL A 72 8.18 5.37 -11.99
CA VAL A 72 9.25 4.37 -11.93
C VAL A 72 10.40 4.92 -11.11
N VAL A 73 10.77 4.27 -10.02
CA VAL A 73 11.84 4.71 -9.11
C VAL A 73 13.01 3.75 -9.13
N GLN A 74 14.16 4.22 -8.67
CA GLN A 74 15.30 3.34 -8.46
C GLN A 74 14.94 2.24 -7.47
N PRO A 75 15.50 1.02 -7.63
CA PRO A 75 15.37 -0.02 -6.63
C PRO A 75 15.75 0.54 -5.25
N PRO A 76 14.91 0.31 -4.24
CA PRO A 76 15.23 0.72 -2.88
C PRO A 76 16.46 -0.07 -2.41
N GLU A 77 17.47 0.62 -1.89
CA GLU A 77 18.66 -0.03 -1.34
C GLU A 77 18.23 -0.96 -0.19
N GLU A 78 18.63 -2.23 -0.23
CA GLU A 78 18.13 -3.36 0.58
C GLU A 78 18.38 -3.26 2.11
N ASN A 79 18.61 -2.07 2.67
CA ASN A 79 18.71 -1.85 4.11
C ASN A 79 17.33 -1.86 4.82
N GLY A 80 16.43 -2.77 4.43
CA GLY A 80 15.11 -2.94 5.07
C GLY A 80 13.96 -3.38 4.17
N ALA A 81 14.22 -3.93 2.97
CA ALA A 81 13.17 -4.44 2.10
C ALA A 81 12.54 -5.71 2.70
N THR A 82 11.37 -5.56 3.32
CA THR A 82 10.52 -6.68 3.69
C THR A 82 9.45 -6.86 2.62
N THR A 83 9.21 -8.10 2.19
CA THR A 83 8.00 -8.48 1.43
C THR A 83 6.74 -8.47 2.31
N GLN A 84 6.90 -8.25 3.61
CA GLN A 84 5.83 -7.83 4.47
C GLN A 84 5.52 -6.36 4.20
N ALA A 85 4.22 -6.06 4.19
CA ALA A 85 3.73 -4.71 4.40
C ALA A 85 4.50 -4.02 5.54
N PRO A 86 4.47 -2.67 5.68
CA PRO A 86 4.79 -2.08 6.97
C PRO A 86 3.88 -2.79 7.97
N ALA A 87 4.08 -2.57 9.25
CA ALA A 87 2.90 -2.61 10.10
C ALA A 87 1.92 -1.56 9.51
N SER A 88 1.04 -2.01 8.62
CA SER A 88 -0.19 -1.35 8.33
C SER A 88 -0.78 -1.04 9.69
N ASP A 89 -1.29 0.16 9.84
CA ASP A 89 -2.24 0.47 10.90
C ASP A 89 -3.45 -0.52 10.88
N ASP A 90 -3.52 -1.43 9.89
CA ASP A 90 -4.31 -2.64 9.88
C ASP A 90 -3.78 -3.68 10.88
N ILE A 91 -4.43 -3.70 12.03
CA ILE A 91 -4.63 -4.89 12.84
C ILE A 91 -4.94 -6.09 11.92
N PHE A 92 -4.07 -7.11 11.90
CA PHE A 92 -4.32 -8.33 11.14
C PHE A 92 -5.23 -9.24 11.96
N ILE A 93 -6.48 -9.37 11.52
CA ILE A 93 -7.55 -10.10 12.22
C ILE A 93 -7.65 -11.50 11.62
N TYR A 94 -7.26 -12.50 12.40
CA TYR A 94 -7.36 -13.91 12.04
C TYR A 94 -8.54 -14.58 12.77
N PRO A 95 -9.49 -15.19 12.06
CA PRO A 95 -10.56 -15.98 12.69
C PRO A 95 -9.98 -17.21 13.39
N LYS A 96 -10.27 -17.41 14.69
CA LYS A 96 -9.83 -18.62 15.41
C LYS A 96 -10.86 -19.75 15.39
N ASN A 97 -12.14 -19.43 15.16
CA ASN A 97 -13.25 -20.37 15.36
C ASN A 97 -14.07 -20.62 14.09
N GLY A 98 -13.49 -20.40 12.90
CA GLY A 98 -14.19 -20.59 11.63
C GLY A 98 -15.29 -19.55 11.35
N GLN A 99 -15.14 -18.33 11.88
CA GLN A 99 -16.09 -17.23 11.64
C GLN A 99 -16.23 -16.94 10.14
N SER A 100 -17.46 -16.83 9.63
CA SER A 100 -17.72 -16.51 8.22
C SER A 100 -17.30 -15.09 7.87
N GLU A 101 -17.10 -14.80 6.58
CA GLU A 101 -16.74 -13.45 6.11
C GLU A 101 -17.77 -12.39 6.55
N ASP A 102 -19.06 -12.70 6.49
CA ASP A 102 -20.14 -11.83 6.97
C ASP A 102 -20.06 -11.55 8.47
N GLN A 103 -19.71 -12.56 9.27
CA GLN A 103 -19.52 -12.40 10.70
C GLN A 103 -18.29 -11.54 10.99
N GLN A 104 -17.19 -11.79 10.29
CA GLN A 104 -15.98 -10.99 10.38
C GLN A 104 -16.23 -9.52 10.03
N ALA A 105 -16.98 -9.25 8.96
CA ALA A 105 -17.31 -7.89 8.54
C ALA A 105 -18.13 -7.14 9.61
N ARG A 106 -19.14 -7.80 10.18
CA ARG A 106 -19.95 -7.24 11.28
C ARG A 106 -19.10 -6.99 12.53
N ASP A 107 -18.29 -7.97 12.91
CA ASP A 107 -17.45 -7.87 14.11
C ASP A 107 -16.39 -6.78 14.00
N LYS A 108 -15.74 -6.66 12.83
CA LYS A 108 -14.82 -5.57 12.52
C LYS A 108 -15.50 -4.21 12.63
N TYR A 109 -16.67 -4.06 12.04
CA TYR A 109 -17.39 -2.80 12.05
C TYR A 109 -17.88 -2.40 13.45
N GLU A 110 -18.35 -3.35 14.26
CA GLU A 110 -18.76 -3.09 15.63
C GLU A 110 -17.58 -2.74 16.53
N CYS A 111 -16.49 -3.51 16.46
CA CYS A 111 -15.29 -3.21 17.24
C CYS A 111 -14.65 -1.88 16.82
N HIS A 112 -14.67 -1.55 15.53
CA HIS A 112 -14.20 -0.25 15.03
C HIS A 112 -14.99 0.89 15.67
N ARG A 113 -16.32 0.82 15.65
CA ARG A 113 -17.18 1.86 16.23
C ARG A 113 -16.99 2.01 17.74
N TRP A 114 -16.85 0.89 18.44
CA TRP A 114 -16.58 0.91 19.88
C TRP A 114 -15.22 1.53 20.20
N ALA A 115 -14.15 1.09 19.52
CA ALA A 115 -12.81 1.62 19.72
C ALA A 115 -12.71 3.12 19.40
N ALA A 116 -13.37 3.58 18.33
CA ALA A 116 -13.43 5.00 17.99
C ALA A 116 -14.17 5.81 19.06
N SER A 117 -15.28 5.30 19.59
CA SER A 117 -16.03 5.96 20.68
C SER A 117 -15.24 6.02 21.99
N GLU A 118 -14.49 4.96 22.32
CA GLU A 118 -13.74 4.87 23.57
C GLU A 118 -12.52 5.80 23.56
N THR A 119 -11.87 5.93 22.40
CA THR A 119 -10.59 6.63 22.29
C THR A 119 -10.72 8.04 21.73
N GLY A 120 -11.81 8.33 21.02
CA GLY A 120 -12.02 9.57 20.28
C GLY A 120 -11.16 9.66 19.01
N PHE A 121 -10.62 8.54 18.53
CA PHE A 121 -9.80 8.45 17.33
C PHE A 121 -10.55 7.71 16.22
N ASP A 122 -10.65 8.33 15.04
CA ASP A 122 -11.27 7.73 13.86
C ASP A 122 -10.23 7.49 12.74
N PRO A 123 -9.80 6.25 12.49
CA PRO A 123 -8.81 5.95 11.46
C PRO A 123 -9.30 6.23 10.03
N THR A 124 -10.61 6.43 9.81
CA THR A 124 -11.17 6.80 8.50
C THR A 124 -10.95 8.27 8.18
N GLN A 125 -10.61 9.09 9.18
CA GLN A 125 -10.32 10.51 9.02
C GLN A 125 -8.81 10.76 8.92
N SER A 126 -8.43 11.73 8.09
CA SER A 126 -7.03 12.19 8.01
C SER A 126 -6.57 12.70 9.37
N GLY A 127 -5.62 12.00 9.98
CA GLY A 127 -5.10 12.33 11.31
C GLY A 127 -6.01 11.96 12.48
N GLY A 128 -7.02 11.10 12.28
CA GLY A 128 -7.79 10.53 13.40
C GLY A 128 -8.91 11.40 13.95
N GLY A 129 -9.15 12.59 13.38
CA GLY A 129 -10.08 13.57 13.97
C GLY A 129 -9.57 14.24 15.24
N VAL A 130 -8.29 14.07 15.58
CA VAL A 130 -7.64 14.59 16.79
C VAL A 130 -6.51 15.57 16.46
N PRO A 131 -6.07 16.43 17.40
CA PRO A 131 -4.92 17.32 17.19
C PRO A 131 -3.66 16.52 16.79
N PRO A 132 -2.81 17.06 15.91
CA PRO A 132 -1.64 16.35 15.40
C PRO A 132 -0.66 15.92 16.49
N GLU A 133 -0.58 16.65 17.61
CA GLU A 133 0.25 16.26 18.76
C GLU A 133 -0.24 14.98 19.46
N GLN A 134 -1.54 14.69 19.37
CA GLN A 134 -2.18 13.55 20.05
C GLN A 134 -2.41 12.34 19.13
N ASN A 135 -2.26 12.53 17.82
CA ASN A 135 -2.58 11.54 16.80
C ASN A 135 -1.89 10.19 17.04
N SER A 136 -0.58 10.17 17.33
CA SER A 136 0.16 8.92 17.58
C SER A 136 -0.32 8.17 18.82
N SER A 137 -0.55 8.87 19.94
CA SER A 137 -1.04 8.27 21.18
C SER A 137 -2.46 7.74 21.01
N LYS A 138 -3.35 8.55 20.45
CA LYS A 138 -4.76 8.21 20.24
C LYS A 138 -4.94 7.04 19.27
N ARG A 139 -4.07 6.96 18.25
CA ARG A 139 -3.98 5.80 17.36
C ARG A 139 -3.56 4.53 18.10
N ALA A 140 -2.54 4.60 18.96
CA ALA A 140 -2.10 3.44 19.73
C ALA A 140 -3.19 2.96 20.72
N ASP A 141 -3.92 3.89 21.34
CA ASP A 141 -5.07 3.58 22.19
C ASP A 141 -6.18 2.90 21.39
N TYR A 142 -6.49 3.44 20.20
CA TYR A 142 -7.48 2.86 19.28
C TYR A 142 -7.13 1.44 18.90
N GLN A 143 -5.87 1.19 18.53
CA GLN A 143 -5.41 -0.14 18.14
C GLN A 143 -5.54 -1.14 19.28
N ARG A 144 -5.20 -0.73 20.51
CA ARG A 144 -5.34 -1.57 21.70
C ARG A 144 -6.80 -1.89 22.00
N ALA A 145 -7.69 -0.90 21.91
CA ALA A 145 -9.13 -1.08 22.11
C ALA A 145 -9.72 -2.02 21.04
N MET A 146 -9.46 -1.73 19.77
CA MET A 146 -9.89 -2.55 18.64
C MET A 146 -9.42 -4.01 18.79
N GLY A 147 -8.16 -4.21 19.18
CA GLY A 147 -7.57 -5.51 19.47
C GLY A 147 -8.31 -6.27 20.57
N ALA A 148 -8.52 -5.63 21.72
CA ALA A 148 -9.21 -6.23 22.86
C ALA A 148 -10.66 -6.65 22.53
N CYS A 149 -11.38 -5.84 21.75
CA CYS A 149 -12.74 -6.17 21.31
C CYS A 149 -12.77 -7.42 20.44
N LEU A 150 -11.85 -7.52 19.48
CA LEU A 150 -11.76 -8.63 18.54
C LEU A 150 -11.26 -9.91 19.23
N GLU A 151 -10.30 -9.81 20.14
CA GLU A 151 -9.84 -10.94 20.96
C GLU A 151 -10.97 -11.53 21.80
N GLY A 152 -11.82 -10.67 22.41
CA GLY A 152 -13.02 -11.11 23.13
C GLY A 152 -14.05 -11.83 22.26
N ARG A 153 -14.04 -11.59 20.95
CA ARG A 153 -14.89 -12.27 19.95
C ARG A 153 -14.23 -13.51 19.32
N GLY A 154 -13.08 -13.91 19.83
CA GLY A 154 -12.36 -15.10 19.35
C GLY A 154 -11.59 -14.86 18.06
N TYR A 155 -11.12 -13.63 17.81
CA TYR A 155 -10.15 -13.34 16.77
C TYR A 155 -8.73 -13.32 17.35
N SER A 156 -7.72 -13.58 16.50
CA SER A 156 -6.34 -13.24 16.79
C SER A 156 -6.04 -11.90 16.13
N VAL A 157 -5.50 -10.96 16.88
CA VAL A 157 -5.01 -9.69 16.36
C VAL A 157 -3.48 -9.72 16.43
N LYS A 158 -2.81 -9.37 15.32
CA LYS A 158 -1.35 -9.24 15.23
C LYS A 158 -0.96 -7.96 14.50
#